data_AF-X0PHQ4-F1
#
_entry.id   AF-X0PHQ4-F1
#
_cell.length_a   1.000
_cell.length_b   1.000
_cell.length_c   1.000
_cell.angle_alpha   90.00
_cell.angle_beta   90.00
_cell.angle_gamma   90.00
#
_symmetry.space_group_name_H-M   'P 1'
#
loop_
_entity.id
_entity.type
_entity.pdbx_description
1 polymer ?
#
loop_
_entity_poly.entity_id
_entity_poly.type
_entity_poly.pdbx_seq_one_letter_code
_entity_poly.pdbx_strand_id
1 'polypeptide(L)'
;MLQAVGIISEYNPFHNGHLYQLKQAKSRTGADVAIAVMSGNWLQRGEPALYDKWARAQAALESGVDVVIELPFYSAVQPSHIFSAGAVRLISAMNCHWLAFGVETLVLIIKR
;
A
#
# COMPACT_ATOMS: atom_id res chain seq x y z
N MET A 1 -7.22 -21.36 -4.15
CA MET A 1 -6.20 -20.46 -4.73
C MET A 1 -5.90 -19.38 -3.70
N LEU A 2 -4.64 -18.92 -3.60
CA LEU A 2 -4.26 -17.84 -2.68
C LEU A 2 -5.03 -16.55 -3.02
N GLN A 3 -5.48 -15.83 -2.00
CA GLN A 3 -6.19 -14.57 -2.14
C GLN A 3 -5.37 -13.42 -1.56
N ALA A 4 -5.31 -12.30 -2.29
CA ALA A 4 -4.48 -11.16 -1.94
C ALA A 4 -5.29 -9.91 -1.63
N VAL A 5 -4.88 -9.18 -0.60
CA VAL A 5 -5.33 -7.80 -0.30
C VAL A 5 -4.23 -6.81 -0.66
N GLY A 6 -4.60 -5.80 -1.42
CA GLY A 6 -3.74 -4.70 -1.82
C GLY A 6 -3.84 -3.52 -0.84
N ILE A 7 -2.71 -2.86 -0.59
CA ILE A 7 -2.61 -1.62 0.20
C ILE A 7 -1.79 -0.62 -0.62
N ILE A 8 -2.27 0.62 -0.73
CA ILE A 8 -1.51 1.70 -1.36
C ILE A 8 -0.89 2.53 -0.23
N SER A 9 0.42 2.71 -0.23
CA SER A 9 1.14 3.28 0.91
C SER A 9 2.35 4.13 0.53
N GLU A 10 2.85 4.86 1.52
CA GLU A 10 4.12 5.61 1.43
C GLU A 10 5.10 5.22 2.54
N TYR A 11 4.58 4.79 3.70
CA TYR A 11 5.35 4.33 4.86
C TYR A 11 6.48 5.28 5.27
N ASN A 12 6.13 6.55 5.53
CA ASN A 12 7.11 7.62 5.78
C ASN A 12 7.12 8.16 7.23
N PRO A 13 7.68 7.44 8.24
CA PRO A 13 8.15 6.06 8.22
C PRO A 13 7.02 5.03 8.44
N PHE A 14 7.32 3.73 8.38
CA PHE A 14 6.39 2.70 8.84
C PHE A 14 6.15 2.87 10.36
N HIS A 15 4.91 2.72 10.81
CA HIS A 15 4.52 3.01 12.20
C HIS A 15 3.28 2.21 12.63
N ASN A 16 2.88 2.31 13.90
CA ASN A 16 1.80 1.51 14.48
C ASN A 16 0.44 1.63 13.77
N GLY A 17 0.11 2.81 13.22
CA GLY A 17 -1.07 2.99 12.37
C GLY A 17 -1.06 2.10 11.12
N HIS A 18 0.08 1.99 10.43
CA HIS A 18 0.25 1.11 9.26
C HIS A 18 0.14 -0.37 9.66
N LEU A 19 0.75 -0.75 10.78
CA LEU A 19 0.63 -2.11 11.33
C LEU A 19 -0.83 -2.45 11.66
N TYR A 20 -1.56 -1.52 12.26
CA TYR A 20 -2.98 -1.70 12.56
C TYR A 20 -3.81 -1.86 11.28
N GLN A 21 -3.60 -1.00 10.28
CA GLN A 21 -4.27 -1.10 8.97
C GLN A 21 -4.01 -2.46 8.31
N LEU A 22 -2.76 -2.92 8.29
CA LEU A 22 -2.39 -4.22 7.73
C LEU A 22 -3.13 -5.37 8.44
N LYS A 23 -3.13 -5.37 9.78
CA LYS A 23 -3.85 -6.38 10.58
C LYS A 23 -5.35 -6.37 10.30
N GLN A 24 -5.96 -5.18 10.24
CA GLN A 24 -7.38 -5.04 9.89
C GLN A 24 -7.67 -5.51 8.47
N ALA A 25 -6.81 -5.18 7.50
CA ALA A 25 -6.96 -5.60 6.11
C ALA A 25 -6.95 -7.13 6.00
N LYS A 26 -5.94 -7.81 6.56
CA LYS A 26 -5.87 -9.28 6.54
C LYS A 26 -7.04 -9.91 7.29
N SER A 27 -7.38 -9.41 8.49
CA SER A 27 -8.47 -9.96 9.30
C SER A 27 -9.86 -9.85 8.65
N ARG A 28 -10.17 -8.72 8.01
CA ARG A 28 -11.49 -8.46 7.41
C ARG A 28 -11.67 -9.10 6.03
N THR A 29 -10.57 -9.33 5.32
CA THR A 29 -10.60 -9.96 3.99
C THR A 29 -10.40 -11.47 4.06
N GLY A 30 -9.73 -11.97 5.10
CA GLY A 30 -9.25 -13.34 5.14
C GLY A 30 -8.13 -13.62 4.14
N ALA A 31 -7.47 -12.58 3.60
CA ALA A 31 -6.44 -12.73 2.59
C ALA A 31 -5.18 -13.43 3.12
N ASP A 32 -4.67 -14.36 2.32
CA ASP A 32 -3.41 -15.07 2.57
C ASP A 32 -2.20 -14.14 2.41
N VAL A 33 -2.28 -13.23 1.43
CA VAL A 33 -1.19 -12.36 0.99
C VAL A 33 -1.58 -10.89 1.10
N ALA A 34 -0.73 -10.08 1.71
CA ALA A 34 -0.82 -8.62 1.72
C ALA A 34 0.23 -8.03 0.78
N ILE A 35 -0.22 -7.23 -0.18
CA ILE A 35 0.65 -6.59 -1.17
C ILE A 35 0.59 -5.07 -0.99
N ALA A 36 1.72 -4.44 -0.75
CA ALA A 36 1.84 -2.99 -0.67
C ALA A 36 2.35 -2.42 -2.01
N VAL A 37 1.59 -1.49 -2.60
CA VAL A 37 2.08 -0.60 -3.66
C VAL A 37 2.57 0.68 -2.99
N MET A 38 3.89 0.82 -2.90
CA MET A 38 4.56 1.83 -2.07
C MET A 38 5.25 2.91 -2.93
N SER A 39 5.05 4.19 -2.62
CA SER A 39 5.84 5.28 -3.21
C SER A 39 7.35 5.00 -3.07
N GLY A 40 8.12 5.31 -4.13
CA GLY A 40 9.59 5.26 -4.14
C GLY A 40 10.21 6.35 -3.25
N ASN A 41 11.40 6.84 -3.58
CA ASN A 41 12.11 7.83 -2.75
C ASN A 41 11.45 9.22 -2.69
N TRP A 42 10.41 9.45 -3.49
CA TRP A 42 9.63 10.68 -3.53
C TRP A 42 8.14 10.34 -3.36
N LEU A 43 7.44 11.18 -2.61
CA LEU A 43 6.09 10.93 -2.13
C LEU A 43 5.05 11.80 -2.86
N GLN A 44 3.78 11.49 -2.66
CA GLN A 44 2.64 12.14 -3.29
C GLN A 44 2.58 13.65 -3.04
N ARG A 45 3.06 14.08 -1.87
CA ARG A 45 3.14 15.50 -1.49
C ARG A 45 4.35 16.23 -2.12
N GLY A 46 5.16 15.56 -2.92
CA GLY A 46 6.37 16.12 -3.52
C GLY A 46 7.59 16.15 -2.60
N GLU A 47 7.49 15.50 -1.43
CA GLU A 47 8.55 15.44 -0.44
C GLU A 47 9.45 14.21 -0.65
N PRO A 48 10.75 14.29 -0.32
CA PRO A 48 11.57 13.09 -0.22
C PRO A 48 11.10 12.24 0.96
N ALA A 49 11.18 10.92 0.81
CA ALA A 49 10.95 10.01 1.94
C ALA A 49 12.06 10.17 3.00
N LEU A 50 11.69 10.06 4.28
CA LEU A 50 12.59 10.14 5.43
C LEU A 50 13.67 9.07 5.40
N TYR A 51 13.31 7.88 4.91
CA TYR A 51 14.22 6.78 4.62
C TYR A 51 14.05 6.34 3.17
N ASP A 52 15.10 5.78 2.57
CA ASP A 52 15.01 5.26 1.20
C ASP A 52 13.96 4.14 1.08
N LYS A 53 13.56 3.86 -0.16
CA LYS A 53 12.54 2.85 -0.47
C LYS A 53 12.94 1.44 -0.03
N TRP A 54 14.22 1.13 0.09
CA TRP A 54 14.69 -0.19 0.49
C TRP A 54 14.49 -0.40 1.99
N ALA A 55 14.90 0.57 2.80
CA ALA A 55 14.68 0.55 4.24
C ALA A 55 13.19 0.52 4.60
N ARG A 56 12.36 1.30 3.91
CA ARG A 56 10.90 1.28 4.11
C ARG A 56 10.25 -0.03 3.65
N ALA A 57 10.69 -0.59 2.53
CA ALA A 57 10.21 -1.89 2.06
C ALA A 57 10.58 -3.00 3.06
N GLN A 58 11.80 -2.99 3.59
CA GLN A 58 12.23 -3.92 4.63
C GLN A 58 11.36 -3.81 5.89
N ALA A 59 11.13 -2.59 6.39
CA ALA A 59 10.28 -2.38 7.56
C ALA A 59 8.84 -2.88 7.35
N ALA A 60 8.30 -2.73 6.14
CA ALA A 60 6.99 -3.26 5.78
C ALA A 60 6.98 -4.80 5.76
N LEU A 61 7.98 -5.43 5.16
CA LEU A 61 8.14 -6.89 5.10
C LEU A 61 8.26 -7.50 6.50
N GLU A 62 9.11 -6.93 7.34
CA GLU A 62 9.30 -7.37 8.74
C GLU A 62 8.02 -7.21 9.58
N SER A 63 7.13 -6.30 9.18
CA SER A 63 5.85 -6.06 9.84
C SER A 63 4.69 -6.95 9.33
N GLY A 64 4.94 -7.81 8.33
CA GLY A 64 3.98 -8.78 7.82
C GLY A 64 3.29 -8.41 6.51
N VAL A 65 3.80 -7.40 5.78
CA VAL A 65 3.51 -7.26 4.35
C VAL A 65 4.26 -8.38 3.62
N ASP A 66 3.62 -9.04 2.67
CA ASP A 66 4.20 -10.21 1.99
C ASP A 66 4.96 -9.81 0.71
N VAL A 67 4.49 -8.77 0.00
CA VAL A 67 5.13 -8.22 -1.21
C VAL A 67 5.06 -6.70 -1.22
N VAL A 68 6.17 -6.04 -1.57
CA VAL A 68 6.23 -4.58 -1.78
C VAL A 68 6.57 -4.30 -3.24
N ILE A 69 5.73 -3.52 -3.92
CA ILE A 69 5.94 -3.05 -5.29
C ILE A 69 6.09 -1.54 -5.27
N GLU A 70 7.12 -1.02 -5.94
CA GLU A 70 7.29 0.42 -6.10
C GLU A 70 6.19 0.98 -7.02
N LEU A 71 5.50 2.03 -6.55
CA LEU A 71 4.70 2.90 -7.41
C LEU A 71 5.64 3.77 -8.24
N PRO A 72 5.64 3.67 -9.58
CA PRO A 72 6.56 4.43 -10.41
C PRO A 72 6.45 5.93 -10.18
N PHE A 73 7.58 6.63 -10.23
CA PHE A 73 7.68 8.08 -9.97
C PHE A 73 6.64 8.91 -10.73
N TYR A 74 6.38 8.58 -12.01
CA TYR A 74 5.40 9.28 -12.85
C TYR A 74 3.95 9.20 -12.32
N SER A 75 3.66 8.24 -11.43
CA SER A 75 2.38 8.13 -10.71
C SER A 75 2.50 8.56 -9.26
N ALA A 76 3.65 8.31 -8.61
CA ALA A 76 3.86 8.61 -7.20
C ALA A 76 3.79 10.12 -6.91
N VAL A 77 4.46 10.96 -7.70
CA VAL A 77 4.52 12.41 -7.45
C VAL A 77 3.48 13.13 -8.32
N GLN A 78 2.21 12.85 -8.05
CA GLN A 78 1.10 13.38 -8.82
C GLN A 78 -0.11 13.73 -7.93
N PRO A 79 -1.04 14.56 -8.40
CA PRO A 79 -2.33 14.76 -7.73
C PRO A 79 -3.08 13.43 -7.51
N SER A 80 -3.96 13.41 -6.51
CA SER A 80 -4.62 12.20 -6.00
C SER A 80 -5.28 11.33 -7.07
N HIS A 81 -5.93 11.92 -8.07
CA HIS A 81 -6.59 11.19 -9.15
C HIS A 81 -5.61 10.40 -10.04
N ILE A 82 -4.42 10.94 -10.33
CA ILE A 82 -3.38 10.24 -11.11
C ILE A 82 -2.64 9.23 -10.25
N PHE A 83 -2.32 9.61 -9.00
CA PHE A 83 -1.69 8.72 -8.01
C PHE A 83 -2.52 7.45 -7.80
N SER A 84 -3.80 7.63 -7.47
CA SER A 84 -4.73 6.51 -7.24
C SER A 84 -4.93 5.68 -8.51
N ALA A 85 -5.06 6.30 -9.69
CA ALA A 85 -5.19 5.56 -10.94
C ALA A 85 -3.96 4.68 -11.23
N GLY A 86 -2.75 5.20 -11.00
CA GLY A 86 -1.50 4.44 -11.14
C GLY A 86 -1.41 3.26 -10.18
N ALA A 87 -1.68 3.52 -8.90
CA ALA A 87 -1.61 2.51 -7.86
C ALA A 87 -2.69 1.41 -8.03
N VAL A 88 -3.94 1.79 -8.31
CA VAL A 88 -5.04 0.84 -8.55
C VAL A 88 -4.78 -0.03 -9.79
N ARG A 89 -4.14 0.51 -10.84
CA ARG A 89 -3.72 -0.31 -12.00
C ARG A 89 -2.74 -1.40 -11.60
N LEU A 90 -1.76 -1.10 -10.74
CA LEU A 90 -0.81 -2.10 -10.23
C LEU A 90 -1.51 -3.14 -9.35
N ILE A 91 -2.34 -2.70 -8.41
CA ILE A 91 -3.15 -3.61 -7.55
C ILE A 91 -4.00 -4.56 -8.41
N SER A 92 -4.62 -4.03 -9.46
CA SER A 92 -5.37 -4.82 -10.45
C SER A 92 -4.49 -5.82 -11.19
N ALA A 93 -3.31 -5.40 -11.68
CA ALA A 93 -2.39 -6.25 -12.44
C ALA A 93 -1.83 -7.40 -11.59
N MET A 94 -1.78 -7.22 -10.27
CA MET A 94 -1.38 -8.26 -9.31
C MET A 94 -2.52 -9.19 -8.90
N ASN A 95 -3.71 -9.03 -9.46
CA ASN A 95 -4.91 -9.82 -9.14
C ASN A 95 -5.27 -9.79 -7.63
N CYS A 96 -5.07 -8.64 -6.97
CA CYS A 96 -5.62 -8.44 -5.63
C CYS A 96 -7.15 -8.50 -5.67
N HIS A 97 -7.73 -9.32 -4.80
CA HIS A 97 -9.18 -9.48 -4.66
C HIS A 97 -9.79 -8.32 -3.88
N TRP A 98 -9.00 -7.72 -3.01
CA TRP A 98 -9.40 -6.58 -2.20
C TRP A 98 -8.39 -5.45 -2.30
N LEU A 99 -8.89 -4.23 -2.11
CA LEU A 99 -8.10 -3.05 -1.83
C LEU A 99 -8.53 -2.50 -0.46
N ALA A 100 -7.56 -2.31 0.44
CA ALA A 100 -7.78 -1.76 1.78
C ALA A 100 -7.05 -0.43 1.95
N PHE A 101 -7.77 0.61 2.38
CA PHE A 101 -7.21 1.93 2.66
C PHE A 101 -7.85 2.55 3.92
N GLY A 102 -7.08 3.38 4.61
CA GLY A 102 -7.57 4.15 5.74
C GLY A 102 -8.51 5.25 5.26
N VAL A 103 -9.55 5.51 6.04
CA VAL A 103 -10.48 6.62 5.85
C VAL A 103 -10.78 7.23 7.22
N GLU A 104 -11.21 8.48 7.25
CA GLU A 104 -11.60 9.20 8.47
C GLU A 104 -12.94 8.69 9.03
N THR A 105 -13.65 7.89 8.25
CA THR A 105 -14.88 7.19 8.63
C THR A 105 -14.58 5.70 8.90
N LEU A 106 -15.60 4.82 8.93
CA LEU A 106 -15.36 3.39 9.14
C LEU A 106 -14.47 2.80 8.03
N VAL A 107 -13.45 2.02 8.41
CA VAL A 107 -12.46 1.40 7.49
C VAL A 107 -13.14 0.78 6.27
N LEU A 108 -12.78 1.27 5.08
CA LEU A 108 -13.34 0.83 3.80
C LEU A 108 -12.45 -0.25 3.18
N ILE A 109 -13.09 -1.37 2.83
CA ILE A 109 -12.49 -2.44 2.04
C ILE A 109 -13.32 -2.55 0.78
N ILE A 110 -12.68 -2.39 -0.37
CA ILE A 110 -13.33 -2.55 -1.67
C ILE A 110 -12.99 -3.95 -2.16
N LYS A 111 -14.03 -4.79 -2.30
CA LYS A 111 -13.93 -6.07 -2.99
C LYS A 111 -14.08 -5.81 -4.49
N ARG A 112 -13.16 -6.38 -5.28
CA ARG A 112 -13.27 -6.37 -6.73
C ARG A 112 -14.27 -7.41 -7.22
#